data_AF-A0A6A8AM40-F1
#
_entry.id   AF-A0A6A8AM40-F1
#
_cell.length_a   1.000
_cell.length_b   1.000
_cell.length_c   1.000
_cell.angle_alpha   90.00
_cell.angle_beta   90.00
_cell.angle_gamma   90.00
#
_symmetry.space_group_name_H-M   'P 1'
#
loop_
_entity.id
_entity.type
_entity.pdbx_description
1 polymer ?
#
loop_
_entity_poly.entity_id
_entity_poly.type
_entity_poly.pdbx_seq_one_letter_code
_entity_poly.pdbx_strand_id
1 'polypeptide(L)' 'MDPLNFAITVILLTASGALAPGPLFFVTITHGAKSGAKSGILFSIAHTIVEFTLVMLLALGLLNVTNEAKSASDTSLTG' A
#
# COMPACT_ATOMS: atom_id res chain seq x y z
N MET A 1 8.00 -29.91 -8.95
CA MET A 1 6.71 -29.32 -9.34
C MET A 1 6.66 -29.31 -10.85
N ASP A 2 5.66 -29.93 -11.48
CA ASP A 2 5.51 -29.88 -12.93
C ASP A 2 5.25 -28.43 -13.38
N PRO A 3 5.88 -27.94 -14.46
CA PRO A 3 5.72 -26.56 -14.94
C PRO A 3 4.25 -26.16 -15.18
N LEU A 4 3.44 -27.13 -15.59
CA LEU A 4 2.01 -26.98 -15.84
C LEU A 4 1.23 -26.71 -14.55
N ASN A 5 1.59 -27.41 -13.46
CA ASN A 5 0.97 -27.26 -12.14
C ASN A 5 1.31 -25.90 -11.51
N PHE A 6 2.54 -25.44 -11.73
CA PHE A 6 2.98 -24.10 -11.36
C PHE A 6 2.20 -23.01 -12.13
N ALA A 7 2.08 -23.14 -13.45
CA ALA A 7 1.35 -22.19 -14.28
C ALA A 7 -0.12 -22.06 -13.86
N ILE A 8 -0.80 -23.19 -13.61
CA ILE A 8 -2.20 -23.20 -13.13
C ILE A 8 -2.32 -22.48 -11.77
N THR A 9 -1.41 -22.77 -10.84
CA THR A 9 -1.41 -22.16 -9.50
C THR A 9 -1.20 -20.64 -9.59
N VAL A 10 -0.26 -20.18 -10.41
CA VAL A 10 -0.02 -18.75 -10.63
C VAL A 10 -1.24 -18.07 -11.22
N ILE A 11 -1.89 -18.66 -12.23
CA ILE A 11 -3.10 -18.09 -12.84
C ILE A 11 -4.22 -17.97 -11.81
N LEU A 12 -4.49 -19.03 -11.04
CA LEU A 12 -5.54 -19.03 -10.03
C LEU A 12 -5.25 -18.03 -8.90
N LEU A 13 -4.01 -17.96 -8.43
CA LEU A 13 -3.59 -17.03 -7.39
C LEU A 13 -3.68 -15.57 -7.88
N THR A 14 -3.21 -15.28 -9.08
CA THR A 14 -3.31 -13.95 -9.69
C THR A 14 -4.76 -13.56 -9.94
N ALA A 15 -5.58 -14.47 -10.47
CA ALA A 15 -7.00 -14.23 -10.67
C ALA A 15 -7.72 -13.95 -9.34
N SER A 16 -7.41 -14.70 -8.28
CA SER A 16 -7.97 -14.49 -6.94
C SER A 16 -7.55 -13.14 -6.35
N GLY A 17 -6.31 -12.70 -6.58
CA GLY A 17 -5.84 -11.38 -6.14
C GLY A 17 -6.55 -10.22 -6.83
N ALA A 18 -6.85 -10.37 -8.13
CA ALA A 18 -7.62 -9.38 -8.89
C ALA A 18 -9.12 -9.39 -8.52
N LEU A 19 -9.67 -10.55 -8.13
CA LEU A 19 -11.08 -10.75 -7.75
C LEU A 19 -11.38 -10.51 -6.27
N ALA A 20 -10.37 -10.30 -5.42
CA ALA A 20 -10.53 -9.77 -4.07
C ALA A 20 -10.17 -8.27 -4.00
N PRO A 21 -10.69 -7.41 -4.91
CA PRO A 21 -10.39 -6.01 -4.81
C PRO A 21 -11.05 -5.47 -3.53
N GLY A 22 -10.30 -4.69 -2.76
CA GLY A 22 -10.76 -4.21 -1.45
C GLY A 22 -12.01 -3.32 -1.53
N PRO A 23 -12.58 -2.95 -0.37
CA PRO A 23 -13.79 -2.12 -0.29
C PRO A 23 -13.72 -0.82 -1.09
N LEU A 24 -12.53 -0.21 -1.18
CA LEU A 24 -12.31 1.01 -1.95
C LEU A 24 -12.59 0.82 -3.44
N PHE A 25 -12.07 -0.24 -4.05
CA PHE A 25 -12.25 -0.49 -5.49
C PHE A 25 -13.73 -0.72 -5.83
N PHE A 26 -14.45 -1.45 -4.99
CA PHE A 26 -15.88 -1.71 -5.19
C PHE A 26 -16.68 -0.41 -5.11
N VAL A 27 -16.36 0.48 -4.18
CA VAL A 27 -16.96 1.82 -4.08
C VAL A 27 -16.59 2.66 -5.30
N THR A 28 -15.34 2.65 -5.78
CA THR A 28 -14.93 3.40 -6.97
C THR A 28 -15.66 2.94 -8.23
N ILE A 29 -15.84 1.62 -8.43
CA ILE A 29 -16.56 1.08 -9.60
C ILE A 29 -18.05 1.41 -9.51
N THR A 30 -18.69 1.16 -8.37
CA THR A 30 -20.13 1.40 -8.20
C THR A 30 -20.46 2.89 -8.30
N HIS A 31 -19.66 3.76 -7.66
CA HIS A 31 -19.85 5.21 -7.71
C HIS A 31 -19.37 5.81 -9.05
N GLY A 32 -18.34 5.24 -9.66
CA GLY A 32 -17.86 5.59 -11.01
C GLY A 32 -18.85 5.25 -12.11
N ALA A 33 -19.53 4.10 -12.01
CA ALA A 33 -20.60 3.71 -12.91
C ALA A 33 -21.82 4.65 -12.80
N LYS A 34 -22.10 5.16 -11.60
CA LYS A 34 -23.27 6.03 -11.34
C LYS A 34 -22.99 7.52 -11.56
N SER A 35 -21.79 8.00 -11.27
CA SER A 35 -21.42 9.43 -11.24
C SER A 35 -20.33 9.80 -12.25
N GLY A 36 -19.88 8.84 -13.06
CA GLY A 36 -18.91 9.02 -14.13
C GLY A 36 -17.49 9.39 -13.66
N ALA A 37 -16.67 9.83 -14.61
CA ALA A 37 -15.24 10.11 -14.44
C ALA A 37 -14.91 11.13 -13.33
N LYS A 38 -15.84 12.03 -12.99
CA LYS A 38 -15.66 13.02 -11.92
C LYS A 38 -15.46 12.37 -10.55
N SER A 39 -16.15 11.27 -10.27
CA SER A 39 -16.00 10.55 -9.01
C SER A 39 -14.64 9.85 -8.90
N GLY A 40 -14.11 9.34 -10.03
CA GLY A 40 -12.78 8.73 -10.09
C GLY A 40 -11.66 9.72 -9.80
N ILE A 41 -11.74 10.93 -10.36
CA ILE A 41 -10.74 11.99 -10.09
C ILE A 41 -10.79 12.41 -8.62
N LEU A 42 -11.98 12.65 -8.07
CA LEU A 42 -12.14 13.03 -6.67
C LEU A 42 -11.61 11.95 -5.72
N PHE A 43 -11.90 10.69 -6.03
CA PHE A 43 -11.44 9.55 -5.26
C PHE A 43 -9.92 9.39 -5.31
N SER A 44 -9.31 9.54 -6.48
CA SER A 44 -7.86 9.46 -6.63
C SER A 44 -7.16 10.55 -5.81
N ILE A 45 -7.64 11.80 -5.86
CA ILE A 45 -7.07 12.91 -5.08
C ILE A 45 -7.20 12.63 -3.58
N ALA A 46 -8.39 12.23 -3.13
CA ALA A 46 -8.65 11.92 -1.72
C ALA A 46 -7.77 10.75 -1.23
N HIS A 47 -7.61 9.71 -2.04
CA HIS A 47 -6.79 8.55 -1.70
C HIS A 47 -5.31 8.91 -1.61
N THR A 48 -4.78 9.66 -2.58
CA THR A 48 -3.39 10.14 -2.57
C THR A 48 -3.08 11.00 -1.34
N ILE A 49 -4.01 11.86 -0.88
CA ILE A 49 -3.81 12.66 0.33
C ILE A 49 -3.62 11.77 1.57
N VAL A 50 -4.44 10.72 1.71
CA VAL A 50 -4.35 9.79 2.83
C VAL A 50 -3.07 8.96 2.76
N GLU A 51 -2.75 8.39 1.61
CA GLU A 51 -1.51 7.63 1.41
C GLU A 51 -0.28 8.49 1.66
N PHE A 52 -0.25 9.72 1.13
CA PHE A 52 0.86 10.65 1.34
C PHE A 52 1.07 10.98 2.82
N THR A 53 -0.03 11.18 3.56
CA THR A 53 0.03 11.42 5.01
C THR A 53 0.63 10.21 5.74
N LEU A 54 0.20 9.00 5.39
CA LEU A 54 0.76 7.76 5.96
C LEU A 54 2.24 7.59 5.64
N VAL A 55 2.66 7.85 4.40
CA VAL A 55 4.07 7.78 3.99
C VAL A 55 4.92 8.79 4.75
N MET A 56 4.45 10.03 4.92
CA MET A 56 5.17 11.05 5.71
C MET A 56 5.27 10.66 7.19
N LEU A 57 4.19 10.13 7.77
CA LEU A 57 4.20 9.69 9.16
C LEU A 57 5.15 8.50 9.36
N LEU A 58 5.16 7.56 8.42
CA LEU A 58 6.09 6.43 8.42
C LEU A 58 7.54 6.91 8.28
N ALA A 59 7.82 7.86 7.38
CA ALA A 59 9.15 8.42 7.19
C ALA A 59 9.67 9.13 8.44
N LEU A 60 8.83 9.94 9.10
CA LEU A 60 9.17 10.60 10.37
C LEU A 60 9.38 9.59 11.50
N GLY A 61 8.51 8.59 11.61
CA GLY A 61 8.67 7.51 12.58
C GLY A 61 9.97 6.74 12.38
N LEU A 62 10.31 6.41 11.13
CA LEU A 62 11.55 5.72 10.80
C LEU A 62 12.79 6.59 11.10
N LEU A 63 12.74 7.89 10.79
CA LEU A 63 13.82 8.82 11.13
C LEU A 63 14.08 8.85 12.64
N ASN A 64 13.02 8.91 13.45
CA ASN A 64 13.13 8.86 14.90
C ASN A 64 13.78 7.55 15.38
N VAL A 65 13.32 6.40 14.88
CA VAL A 65 13.91 5.09 15.22
C VAL A 65 15.40 5.04 14.87
N THR A 66 15.79 5.56 13.70
CA THR A 66 17.21 5.59 13.30
C THR A 66 18.06 6.54 14.14
N ASN A 67 17.49 7.66 14.59
CA ASN A 67 18.19 8.62 15.45
C ASN A 67 18.45 8.05 16.85
N GLU A 68 17.47 7.37 17.44
CA GLU A 68 17.63 6.66 18.73
C GLU A 68 18.68 5.54 18.61
N ALA A 69 18.64 4.77 17.51
CA ALA A 69 19.62 3.71 17.25
C ALA A 69 21.05 4.26 17.12
N LYS A 70 21.21 5.43 16.50
CA LYS A 70 22.51 6.11 16.39
C LYS A 70 23.01 6.67 17.72
N SER A 71 22.11 7.24 18.54
CA SER A 71 22.46 7.74 19.87
C SER A 71 22.90 6.61 20.81
N ALA A 72 22.29 5.43 20.70
CA ALA A 72 22.71 4.24 21.42
C ALA A 72 24.08 3.71 20.98
N SER A 73 24.41 3.75 19.68
CA SER A 73 25.73 3.33 19.18
C SER A 73 26.85 4.27 19.63
N ASP A 74 26.61 5.58 19.65
CA ASP A 74 27.63 6.58 20.03
C ASP A 74 27.95 6.54 21.55
N THR A 75 26.97 6.17 22.38
CA THR A 75 27.17 5.99 23.83
C THR A 75 28.01 4.73 24.15
N SER A 76 27.98 3.71 23.28
CA SER A 76 28.76 2.47 23.48
C SER A 76 30.25 2.58 23.13
N LEU A 77 30.65 3.63 22.41
CA LEU A 77 32.04 3.89 22.00
C LEU A 77 32.79 4.87 22.93
N THR A 78 32.09 5.43 23.93
CA THR A 78 32.62 6.45 24.85
C THR A 78 32.66 6.00 26.31
N GLY A 79 32.33 4.73 26.59
CA GLY A 79 32.40 4.09 27.92
C GLY A 79 33.58 3.13 28.07
#